data_AF-A0A3M0JXN7-F1
#
_entry.id   AF-A0A3M0JXN7-F1
#
_cell.length_a   1.000
_cell.length_b   1.000
_cell.length_c   1.000
_cell.angle_alpha   90.00
_cell.angle_beta   90.00
_cell.angle_gamma   90.00
#
_symmetry.space_group_name_H-M   'P 1'
#
loop_
_entity.id
_entity.type
_entity.pdbx_description
1 polymer ?
#
loop_
_entity_poly.entity_id
_entity_poly.type
_entity_poly.pdbx_seq_one_letter_code
_entity_poly.pdbx_strand_id
1 'polypeptide(L)'
;MIPRDWPLVIIDLKDCFFSIPLHPDDAPRFAFSIPSVNREEPLQRYHWVVLPQGLKNSPTICQWCVARALCPAREKHPRAKIIHYMDDLLIAAPTQQELQRARDCVITEVQNAGLEISTSKIQEIAPWKYLGWKITEQTVKPQKIEIRTEVNNLQDLQQLLGEVSWMRSILGITNDELAPLFNLLKGDSNIKSHRSLTPEAREALEKIAGALQQRQAHRFVTSLPFFLAVLGEKIQLYGLIFQWDSSQKDPLLILEWIFLSYRSPRTILSSLEMIAQIIIKARTRLQTMAGKDFKTIYLPLKKDYFDWALQKSEDLQIALLDYPGVCTIHFPSHKLLKAKLSFREKPKISEVPLDAITVFTDGSGKTHKSVSTWQDDITGEWKSDIRIVQGPFKLITWGKGFACVFTAVGLAARHVKPYRVQTQAETDPKTGGREVGTQT
;
A
#
# COMPACT_ATOMS: atom_id res chain seq x y z
N MET A 1 -5.98 -11.24 11.35
CA MET A 1 -7.16 -11.62 10.56
C MET A 1 -8.04 -12.46 11.46
N ILE A 2 -9.34 -12.15 11.55
CA ILE A 2 -10.27 -12.86 12.42
C ILE A 2 -11.21 -13.69 11.52
N PRO A 3 -11.37 -15.01 11.77
CA PRO A 3 -12.31 -15.84 11.01
C PRO A 3 -13.73 -15.29 11.11
N ARG A 4 -14.54 -15.35 10.05
CA ARG A 4 -15.92 -14.84 10.03
C ARG A 4 -16.82 -15.58 11.02
N ASP A 5 -16.86 -16.90 10.93
CA ASP A 5 -17.86 -17.71 11.64
C ASP A 5 -17.47 -18.07 13.09
N TRP A 6 -16.45 -17.40 13.62
CA TRP A 6 -15.97 -17.64 14.97
C TRP A 6 -16.59 -16.63 15.93
N PRO A 7 -17.30 -17.05 16.98
CA PRO A 7 -17.74 -16.11 18.01
C PRO A 7 -16.54 -15.47 18.71
N LEU A 8 -16.75 -14.24 19.19
CA LEU A 8 -15.71 -13.39 19.78
C LEU A 8 -16.11 -12.88 21.16
N VAL A 9 -15.13 -12.75 22.05
CA VAL A 9 -15.24 -11.98 23.28
C VAL A 9 -14.06 -11.03 23.36
N ILE A 10 -14.33 -9.78 23.77
CA ILE A 10 -13.29 -8.81 24.12
C ILE A 10 -13.30 -8.62 25.63
N ILE A 11 -12.10 -8.64 26.22
CA ILE A 11 -11.88 -8.40 27.64
C ILE A 11 -10.88 -7.27 27.77
N ASP A 12 -11.13 -6.36 28.70
CA ASP A 12 -10.21 -5.29 29.07
C ASP A 12 -9.61 -5.57 30.45
N LEU A 13 -8.29 -5.51 30.57
CA LEU A 13 -7.61 -5.61 31.86
C LEU A 13 -7.63 -4.25 32.55
N LYS A 14 -8.06 -4.23 33.80
CA LYS A 14 -8.12 -3.00 34.57
C LYS A 14 -6.71 -2.65 35.05
N ASP A 15 -6.27 -1.42 34.77
CA ASP A 15 -5.06 -0.83 35.34
C ASP A 15 -3.81 -1.74 35.23
N CYS A 16 -3.58 -2.43 34.09
CA CYS A 16 -2.51 -3.44 33.91
C CYS A 16 -1.17 -3.02 34.52
N PHE A 17 -0.76 -1.77 34.30
CA PHE A 17 0.50 -1.24 34.82
C PHE A 17 0.55 -1.28 36.35
N PHE A 18 -0.51 -0.86 37.01
CA PHE A 18 -0.57 -0.79 38.47
C PHE A 18 -0.76 -2.17 39.13
N SER A 19 -1.18 -3.18 38.37
CA SER A 19 -1.20 -4.57 38.84
C SER A 19 0.18 -5.24 38.84
N ILE A 20 1.19 -4.66 38.18
CA ILE A 20 2.53 -5.25 38.06
C ILE A 20 3.47 -4.63 39.10
N PRO A 21 3.97 -5.40 40.08
CA PRO A 21 4.87 -4.89 41.10
C PRO A 21 6.24 -4.54 40.50
N LEU A 22 6.84 -3.48 41.02
CA LEU A 22 8.23 -3.12 40.72
C LEU A 22 9.17 -3.81 41.72
N HIS A 23 10.39 -4.12 41.29
CA HIS A 23 11.39 -4.66 42.20
C HIS A 23 11.71 -3.64 43.33
N PRO A 24 11.75 -4.04 44.61
CA PRO A 24 12.00 -3.11 45.72
C PRO A 24 13.28 -2.28 45.58
N ASP A 25 14.35 -2.86 45.05
CA ASP A 25 15.62 -2.16 44.83
C ASP A 25 15.55 -1.10 43.72
N ASP A 26 14.57 -1.21 42.81
CA ASP A 26 14.35 -0.25 41.74
C ASP A 26 13.39 0.87 42.17
N ALA A 27 12.47 0.62 43.11
CA ALA A 27 11.47 1.59 43.55
C ALA A 27 12.04 2.97 43.94
N PRO A 28 13.15 3.09 44.70
CA PRO A 28 13.75 4.39 45.02
C PRO A 28 14.16 5.23 43.79
N ARG A 29 14.44 4.60 42.65
CA ARG A 29 14.81 5.29 41.40
C ARG A 29 13.64 6.03 40.76
N PHE A 30 12.42 5.70 41.16
CA PHE A 30 11.18 6.29 40.66
C PHE A 30 10.52 7.21 41.70
N ALA A 31 11.33 7.85 42.56
CA ALA A 31 10.85 8.81 43.52
C ALA A 31 10.37 10.10 42.84
N PHE A 32 9.29 10.69 43.36
CA PHE A 32 8.75 11.98 42.93
C PHE A 32 8.29 12.80 44.13
N SER A 33 8.14 14.10 43.94
CA SER A 33 7.72 15.04 44.98
C SER A 33 6.43 15.73 44.58
N ILE A 34 5.49 15.85 45.52
CA ILE A 34 4.26 16.61 45.34
C ILE A 34 4.47 18.01 45.93
N PRO A 35 4.29 19.09 45.16
CA PRO A 35 4.40 20.46 45.67
C PRO A 35 3.30 20.76 46.68
N SER A 36 3.64 21.41 47.79
CA SER A 36 2.67 21.97 48.73
C SER A 36 2.07 23.26 48.16
N VAL A 37 0.83 23.55 48.57
CA VAL A 37 0.15 24.80 48.22
C VAL A 37 1.01 25.97 48.76
N ASN A 38 1.30 26.95 47.90
CA ASN A 38 2.17 28.10 48.20
C ASN A 38 3.57 27.78 48.75
N ARG A 39 4.02 26.52 48.70
CA ARG A 39 5.26 26.07 49.36
C ARG A 39 5.27 26.27 50.88
N GLU A 40 4.10 26.30 51.51
CA GLU A 40 3.96 26.52 52.97
C GLU A 40 4.50 25.35 53.81
N GLU A 41 4.60 24.15 53.22
CA GLU A 41 5.10 22.94 53.88
C GLU A 41 6.21 22.27 53.04
N PRO A 42 7.08 21.42 53.66
CA PRO A 42 8.01 20.58 52.92
C PRO A 42 7.32 19.71 51.87
N LEU A 43 8.02 19.45 50.77
CA LEU A 43 7.52 18.59 49.70
C LEU A 43 7.29 17.18 50.20
N GLN A 44 6.09 16.64 49.98
CA GLN A 44 5.82 15.22 50.22
C GLN A 44 6.54 14.39 49.15
N ARG A 45 7.25 13.34 49.57
CA ARG A 45 8.00 12.46 48.67
C ARG A 45 7.37 11.08 48.64
N TYR A 46 7.19 10.57 47.43
CA TYR A 46 6.66 9.24 47.15
C TYR A 46 7.58 8.52 46.18
N HIS A 47 7.41 7.21 46.06
CA HIS A 47 8.03 6.41 45.01
C HIS A 47 7.04 5.37 44.51
N TRP A 48 7.26 4.91 43.28
CA TRP A 48 6.42 3.87 42.70
C TRP A 48 6.80 2.50 43.24
N VAL A 49 5.81 1.74 43.70
CA VAL A 49 5.94 0.32 44.10
C VAL A 49 5.42 -0.64 43.02
N VAL A 50 4.79 -0.07 41.99
CA VAL A 50 4.24 -0.76 40.82
C VAL A 50 4.76 -0.09 39.56
N LEU A 51 4.53 -0.69 38.41
CA LEU A 51 5.04 -0.21 37.14
C LEU A 51 4.47 1.19 36.80
N PRO A 52 5.31 2.25 36.74
CA PRO A 52 4.81 3.61 36.51
C PRO A 52 4.39 3.81 35.05
N GLN A 53 3.31 4.57 34.86
CA GLN A 53 2.95 5.09 33.54
C GLN A 53 3.93 6.18 33.10
N GLY A 54 4.26 6.21 31.81
CA GLY A 54 5.22 7.17 31.24
C GLY A 54 6.69 6.70 31.25
N LEU A 55 7.02 5.61 31.93
CA LEU A 55 8.33 4.98 31.81
C LEU A 55 8.42 4.23 30.46
N LYS A 56 9.52 4.48 29.74
CA LYS A 56 9.80 3.92 28.39
C LYS A 56 9.59 2.41 28.30
N ASN A 57 10.00 1.65 29.32
CA ASN A 57 9.98 0.18 29.31
C ASN A 57 8.67 -0.40 29.86
N SER A 58 7.83 0.40 30.51
CA SER A 58 6.58 -0.09 31.10
C SER A 58 5.68 -0.80 30.09
N PRO A 59 5.47 -0.28 28.86
CA PRO A 59 4.64 -0.98 27.90
C PRO A 59 5.17 -2.38 27.55
N THR A 60 6.49 -2.51 27.38
CA THR A 60 7.12 -3.81 27.08
C THR A 60 6.97 -4.79 28.23
N ILE A 61 7.11 -4.32 29.47
CA ILE A 61 6.96 -5.14 30.67
C ILE A 61 5.49 -5.59 30.84
N CYS A 62 4.49 -4.70 30.74
CA CYS A 62 3.08 -5.11 30.82
C CYS A 62 2.72 -6.07 29.69
N GLN A 63 3.13 -5.82 28.44
CA GLN A 63 2.92 -6.76 27.33
C GLN A 63 3.50 -8.15 27.65
N TRP A 64 4.72 -8.22 28.19
CA TRP A 64 5.35 -9.50 28.54
C TRP A 64 4.67 -10.21 29.71
N CYS A 65 4.31 -9.48 30.77
CA CYS A 65 3.60 -10.02 31.93
C CYS A 65 2.23 -10.62 31.52
N VAL A 66 1.45 -9.87 30.74
CA VAL A 66 0.16 -10.36 30.22
C VAL A 66 0.38 -11.54 29.27
N ALA A 67 1.38 -11.50 28.40
CA ALA A 67 1.71 -12.63 27.53
C ALA A 67 1.98 -13.92 28.32
N ARG A 68 2.76 -13.81 29.40
CA ARG A 68 3.11 -14.91 30.30
C ARG A 68 1.89 -15.43 31.05
N ALA A 69 1.02 -14.55 31.55
CA ALA A 69 -0.23 -14.95 32.20
C ALA A 69 -1.16 -15.73 31.25
N LEU A 70 -1.15 -15.40 29.96
CA LEU A 70 -1.98 -16.06 28.94
C LEU A 70 -1.39 -17.37 28.38
N CYS A 71 -0.12 -17.70 28.66
CA CYS A 71 0.54 -18.91 28.14
C CYS A 71 -0.24 -20.19 28.44
N PRO A 72 -0.65 -20.48 29.70
CA PRO A 72 -1.38 -21.71 30.01
C PRO A 72 -2.71 -21.82 29.26
N ALA A 73 -3.43 -20.71 29.12
CA ALA A 73 -4.69 -20.68 28.38
C ALA A 73 -4.50 -20.95 26.88
N ARG A 74 -3.42 -20.42 26.29
CA ARG A 74 -3.05 -20.69 24.88
C ARG A 74 -2.69 -22.15 24.64
N GLU A 75 -1.98 -22.78 25.57
CA GLU A 75 -1.61 -24.19 25.49
C GLU A 75 -2.82 -25.11 25.66
N LYS A 76 -3.73 -24.79 26.59
CA LYS A 76 -4.98 -25.54 26.81
C LYS A 76 -5.97 -25.41 25.64
N HIS A 77 -5.96 -24.28 24.93
CA HIS A 77 -6.90 -23.98 23.85
C HIS A 77 -6.20 -23.61 22.53
N PRO A 78 -5.46 -24.55 21.90
CA PRO A 78 -4.65 -24.26 20.71
C PRO A 78 -5.48 -23.89 19.48
N ARG A 79 -6.77 -24.26 19.46
CA ARG A 79 -7.71 -23.91 18.38
C ARG A 79 -8.29 -22.49 18.54
N ALA A 80 -8.26 -21.91 19.75
CA ALA A 80 -8.71 -20.55 19.98
C ALA A 80 -7.61 -19.54 19.58
N LYS A 81 -8.00 -18.38 19.09
CA LYS A 81 -7.13 -17.22 18.91
C LYS A 81 -7.26 -16.33 20.14
N ILE A 82 -6.22 -16.31 20.98
CA ILE A 82 -6.11 -15.43 22.16
C ILE A 82 -5.09 -14.34 21.84
N ILE A 83 -5.60 -13.22 21.32
CA ILE A 83 -4.83 -12.06 20.91
C ILE A 83 -4.84 -11.04 22.05
N HIS A 84 -3.70 -10.40 22.28
CA HIS A 84 -3.58 -9.36 23.29
C HIS A 84 -2.72 -8.22 22.77
N TYR A 85 -3.09 -7.01 23.15
CA TYR A 85 -2.30 -5.81 22.98
C TYR A 85 -2.42 -5.03 24.27
N MET A 86 -1.34 -4.95 25.04
CA MET A 86 -1.36 -4.34 26.37
C MET A 86 -2.47 -4.95 27.26
N ASP A 87 -3.45 -4.14 27.64
CA ASP A 87 -4.64 -4.44 28.43
C ASP A 87 -5.83 -4.99 27.61
N ASP A 88 -5.84 -4.77 26.29
CA ASP A 88 -6.91 -5.22 25.39
C ASP A 88 -6.72 -6.69 24.96
N LEU A 89 -7.67 -7.56 25.34
CA LEU A 89 -7.71 -8.98 24.96
C LEU A 89 -8.84 -9.26 23.96
N LEU A 90 -8.56 -10.04 22.93
CA LEU A 90 -9.54 -10.58 21.99
C LEU A 90 -9.42 -12.10 21.94
N ILE A 91 -10.52 -12.78 22.26
CA ILE A 91 -10.63 -14.23 22.22
C ILE A 91 -11.61 -14.62 21.11
N ALA A 92 -11.17 -15.46 20.19
CA ALA A 92 -12.00 -16.04 19.13
C ALA A 92 -11.85 -17.56 19.14
N ALA A 93 -12.94 -18.31 18.97
CA ALA A 93 -12.85 -19.77 18.87
C ALA A 93 -13.78 -20.33 17.78
N PRO A 94 -13.55 -21.55 17.28
CA PRO A 94 -14.40 -22.17 16.26
C PRO A 94 -15.87 -22.35 16.66
N THR A 95 -16.15 -22.56 17.94
CA THR A 95 -17.51 -22.78 18.46
C THR A 95 -17.75 -21.96 19.73
N GLN A 96 -19.02 -21.71 20.05
CA GLN A 96 -19.40 -20.97 21.26
C GLN A 96 -18.93 -21.69 22.54
N GLN A 97 -18.99 -23.02 22.56
CA GLN A 97 -18.55 -23.81 23.70
C GLN A 97 -17.02 -23.71 23.91
N GLU A 98 -16.25 -23.77 22.83
CA GLU A 98 -14.79 -23.57 22.90
C GLU A 98 -14.42 -22.15 23.33
N LEU A 99 -15.17 -21.15 22.87
CA LEU A 99 -15.00 -19.76 23.28
C LEU A 99 -15.25 -19.59 24.77
N GLN A 100 -16.35 -20.13 25.30
CA GLN A 100 -16.66 -20.06 26.73
C GLN A 100 -15.55 -20.71 27.58
N ARG A 101 -15.12 -21.92 27.23
CA ARG A 101 -14.02 -22.60 27.94
C ARG A 101 -12.72 -21.81 27.88
N ALA A 102 -12.36 -21.26 26.71
CA ALA A 102 -11.16 -20.47 26.55
C ALA A 102 -11.24 -19.14 27.33
N ARG A 103 -12.40 -18.47 27.31
CA ARG A 103 -12.67 -17.26 28.09
C ARG A 103 -12.52 -17.52 29.58
N ASP A 104 -13.18 -18.55 30.10
CA ASP A 104 -13.14 -18.87 31.53
C ASP A 104 -11.73 -19.24 31.97
N CYS A 105 -11.01 -20.02 31.15
CA CYS A 105 -9.59 -20.30 31.39
C CYS A 105 -8.75 -19.02 31.41
N VAL A 106 -8.92 -18.12 30.44
CA VAL A 106 -8.20 -16.83 30.42
C VAL A 106 -8.50 -16.02 31.67
N ILE A 107 -9.77 -15.93 32.10
CA ILE A 107 -10.16 -15.20 33.32
C ILE A 107 -9.44 -15.78 34.53
N THR A 108 -9.45 -17.11 34.70
CA THR A 108 -8.78 -17.78 35.81
C THR A 108 -7.26 -17.57 35.79
N GLU A 109 -6.59 -17.75 34.65
CA GLU A 109 -5.13 -17.62 34.57
C GLU A 109 -4.67 -16.17 34.79
N VAL A 110 -5.42 -15.19 34.27
CA VAL A 110 -5.17 -13.75 34.47
C VAL A 110 -5.33 -13.37 35.94
N GLN A 111 -6.40 -13.83 36.60
CA GLN A 111 -6.63 -13.60 38.03
C GLN A 111 -5.57 -14.27 38.91
N ASN A 112 -5.17 -15.51 38.57
CA ASN A 112 -4.09 -16.22 39.27
C ASN A 112 -2.74 -15.50 39.14
N ALA A 113 -2.52 -14.78 38.04
CA ALA A 113 -1.35 -13.95 37.83
C ALA A 113 -1.42 -12.58 38.54
N GLY A 114 -2.50 -12.29 39.28
CA GLY A 114 -2.69 -11.02 40.00
C GLY A 114 -3.18 -9.86 39.12
N LEU A 115 -3.67 -10.14 37.90
CA LEU A 115 -4.21 -9.13 37.00
C LEU A 115 -5.73 -9.00 37.19
N GLU A 116 -6.24 -7.77 37.23
CA GLU A 116 -7.67 -7.50 37.35
C GLU A 116 -8.35 -7.36 35.99
N ILE A 117 -9.57 -7.88 35.88
CA ILE A 117 -10.40 -7.74 34.68
C ILE A 117 -11.47 -6.70 34.92
N SER A 118 -11.67 -5.80 33.96
CA SER A 118 -12.79 -4.87 33.96
C SER A 118 -14.07 -5.59 33.52
N THR A 119 -14.78 -6.20 34.47
CA THR A 119 -16.00 -6.98 34.20
C THR A 119 -17.07 -6.18 33.47
N SER A 120 -17.17 -4.87 33.72
CA SER A 120 -18.12 -3.97 33.05
C SER A 120 -17.78 -3.66 31.59
N LYS A 121 -16.55 -3.94 31.14
CA LYS A 121 -16.08 -3.68 29.78
C LYS A 121 -15.99 -4.94 28.92
N ILE A 122 -16.40 -6.09 29.43
CA ILE A 122 -16.45 -7.32 28.65
C ILE A 122 -17.51 -7.17 27.55
N GLN A 123 -17.13 -7.47 26.30
CA GLN A 123 -18.02 -7.41 25.14
C GLN A 123 -18.21 -8.82 24.58
N GLU A 124 -19.41 -9.37 24.75
CA GLU A 124 -19.72 -10.75 24.32
C GLU A 124 -20.52 -10.81 23.02
N ILE A 125 -21.19 -9.73 22.64
CA ILE A 125 -22.09 -9.67 21.49
C ILE A 125 -21.62 -8.58 20.53
N ALA A 126 -21.76 -8.82 19.23
CA ALA A 126 -21.51 -7.81 18.22
C ALA A 126 -22.43 -6.58 18.41
N PRO A 127 -21.96 -5.36 18.11
CA PRO A 127 -20.65 -5.04 17.54
C PRO A 127 -19.57 -4.89 18.60
N TRP A 128 -18.44 -5.57 18.39
CA TRP A 128 -17.28 -5.48 19.27
C TRP A 128 -16.38 -4.30 18.90
N LYS A 129 -15.76 -3.68 19.89
CA LYS A 129 -14.79 -2.60 19.75
C LYS A 129 -13.41 -3.09 20.18
N TYR A 130 -12.44 -3.08 19.25
CA TYR A 130 -11.06 -3.50 19.50
C TYR A 130 -10.07 -2.59 18.77
N LEU A 131 -9.10 -1.99 19.46
CA LEU A 131 -8.01 -1.19 18.88
C LEU A 131 -8.46 -0.17 17.80
N GLY A 132 -9.55 0.56 18.07
CA GLY A 132 -10.12 1.54 17.14
C GLY A 132 -10.99 0.97 16.01
N TRP A 133 -11.15 -0.35 15.93
CA TRP A 133 -12.02 -1.03 14.97
C TRP A 133 -13.36 -1.44 15.60
N LYS A 134 -14.42 -1.37 14.79
CA LYS A 134 -15.74 -1.92 15.07
C LYS A 134 -15.89 -3.20 14.26
N ILE A 135 -15.98 -4.32 14.96
CA ILE A 135 -16.06 -5.67 14.40
C ILE A 135 -17.51 -6.13 14.51
N THR A 136 -18.06 -6.66 13.43
CA THR A 136 -19.36 -7.34 13.39
C THR A 136 -19.15 -8.82 13.11
N GLU A 137 -20.24 -9.59 13.03
CA GLU A 137 -20.17 -11.00 12.65
C GLU A 137 -19.44 -11.23 11.33
N GLN A 138 -19.61 -10.32 10.36
CA GLN A 138 -19.08 -10.53 9.01
C GLN A 138 -18.03 -9.50 8.57
N THR A 139 -17.99 -8.33 9.20
CA THR A 139 -17.28 -7.16 8.66
C THR A 139 -16.50 -6.41 9.72
N VAL A 140 -15.51 -5.64 9.28
CA VAL A 140 -14.68 -4.78 10.09
C VAL A 140 -14.69 -3.38 9.47
N LYS A 141 -14.95 -2.37 10.31
CA LYS A 141 -14.92 -0.96 9.91
C LYS A 141 -14.33 -0.08 11.02
N PRO A 142 -13.84 1.13 10.71
CA PRO A 142 -13.39 2.07 11.74
C PRO A 142 -14.48 2.38 12.77
N GLN A 143 -14.12 2.62 14.04
CA GLN A 143 -15.09 3.06 15.06
C GLN A 143 -15.58 4.49 14.81
N LYS A 144 -14.67 5.39 14.45
CA LYS A 144 -14.96 6.78 14.10
C LYS A 144 -15.31 6.84 12.61
N ILE A 145 -16.52 7.27 12.29
CA ILE A 145 -17.04 7.35 10.91
C ILE A 145 -16.89 8.77 10.35
N GLU A 146 -16.66 9.77 11.21
CA GLU A 146 -16.50 11.17 10.80
C GLU A 146 -15.02 11.58 10.83
N ILE A 147 -14.54 12.11 9.71
CA ILE A 147 -13.22 12.69 9.61
C ILE A 147 -13.34 14.21 9.82
N ARG A 148 -12.38 14.81 10.52
CA ARG A 148 -12.28 16.26 10.63
C ARG A 148 -11.97 16.85 9.25
N THR A 149 -12.90 17.62 8.70
CA THR A 149 -12.76 18.23 7.36
C THR A 149 -12.15 19.62 7.39
N GLU A 150 -12.02 20.22 8.57
CA GLU A 150 -11.42 21.55 8.75
C GLU A 150 -9.89 21.47 8.79
N VAL A 151 -9.24 22.10 7.80
CA VAL A 151 -7.78 22.21 7.71
C VAL A 151 -7.42 23.68 7.65
N ASN A 152 -6.72 24.17 8.69
CA ASN A 152 -6.26 25.57 8.76
C ASN A 152 -4.74 25.71 8.73
N ASN A 153 -4.01 24.65 9.10
CA ASN A 153 -2.56 24.63 9.16
C ASN A 153 -2.00 23.25 8.78
N LEU A 154 -0.67 23.14 8.70
CA LEU A 154 0.02 21.91 8.35
C LEU A 154 -0.25 20.78 9.36
N GLN A 155 -0.38 21.08 10.66
CA GLN A 155 -0.70 20.09 11.69
C GLN A 155 -2.08 19.44 11.46
N ASP A 156 -3.11 20.26 11.20
CA ASP A 156 -4.47 19.77 10.91
C ASP A 156 -4.45 18.85 9.69
N LEU A 157 -3.73 19.24 8.63
CA LEU A 157 -3.58 18.44 7.41
C LEU A 157 -2.86 17.11 7.69
N GLN A 158 -1.78 17.12 8.49
CA GLN A 158 -1.03 15.92 8.84
C GLN A 158 -1.88 14.95 9.67
N GLN A 159 -2.67 15.47 10.62
CA GLN A 159 -3.57 14.66 11.44
C GLN A 159 -4.65 14.01 10.57
N LEU A 160 -5.28 14.80 9.68
CA LEU A 160 -6.25 14.32 8.70
C LEU A 160 -5.68 13.20 7.82
N LEU A 161 -4.51 13.43 7.21
CA LEU A 161 -3.85 12.43 6.38
C LEU A 161 -3.42 11.20 7.17
N GLY A 162 -3.07 11.35 8.45
CA GLY A 162 -2.81 10.24 9.37
C GLY A 162 -4.04 9.37 9.60
N GLU A 163 -5.18 9.98 9.94
CA GLU A 163 -6.46 9.27 10.12
C GLU A 163 -6.86 8.52 8.83
N VAL A 164 -6.80 9.20 7.68
CA VAL A 164 -7.16 8.59 6.39
C VAL A 164 -6.19 7.47 6.01
N SER A 165 -4.89 7.66 6.23
CA SER A 165 -3.88 6.64 5.94
C SER A 165 -4.02 5.40 6.80
N TRP A 166 -4.50 5.53 8.04
CA TRP A 166 -4.80 4.40 8.92
C TRP A 166 -5.98 3.56 8.40
N MET A 167 -7.01 4.18 7.82
CA MET A 167 -8.21 3.47 7.35
C MET A 167 -8.12 2.98 5.89
N ARG A 168 -7.19 3.52 5.10
CA ARG A 168 -7.16 3.29 3.64
C ARG A 168 -7.10 1.83 3.25
N SER A 169 -6.36 0.99 3.99
CA SER A 169 -6.22 -0.44 3.67
C SER A 169 -7.51 -1.24 3.85
N ILE A 170 -8.45 -0.74 4.65
CA ILE A 170 -9.76 -1.37 4.85
C ILE A 170 -10.78 -0.81 3.85
N LEU A 171 -10.72 0.49 3.58
CA LEU A 171 -11.70 1.20 2.75
C LEU A 171 -11.34 1.24 1.26
N GLY A 172 -10.13 0.83 0.88
CA GLY A 172 -9.70 0.88 -0.51
C GLY A 172 -9.53 2.30 -1.04
N ILE A 173 -9.05 3.22 -0.19
CA ILE A 173 -8.79 4.61 -0.60
C ILE A 173 -7.45 4.65 -1.34
N THR A 174 -7.52 4.94 -2.63
CA THR A 174 -6.40 4.89 -3.56
C THR A 174 -5.46 6.09 -3.41
N ASN A 175 -4.24 5.95 -3.95
CA ASN A 175 -3.28 7.06 -3.96
C ASN A 175 -3.78 8.26 -4.79
N ASP A 176 -4.69 8.05 -5.72
CA ASP A 176 -5.20 9.09 -6.63
C ASP A 176 -6.26 9.94 -5.95
N GLU A 177 -7.15 9.27 -5.21
CA GLU A 177 -8.09 9.92 -4.32
C GLU A 177 -7.35 10.76 -3.26
N LEU A 178 -6.14 10.34 -2.84
CA LEU A 178 -5.34 11.08 -1.86
C LEU A 178 -4.36 12.10 -2.46
N ALA A 179 -4.10 12.04 -3.77
CA ALA A 179 -3.06 12.87 -4.40
C ALA A 179 -3.29 14.39 -4.20
N PRO A 180 -4.52 14.93 -4.32
CA PRO A 180 -4.78 16.33 -4.04
C PRO A 180 -4.40 16.73 -2.62
N LEU A 181 -4.72 15.89 -1.62
CA LEU A 181 -4.41 16.14 -0.22
C LEU A 181 -2.91 16.04 0.07
N PHE A 182 -2.22 15.05 -0.51
CA PHE A 182 -0.77 14.92 -0.34
C PHE A 182 0.00 16.07 -0.99
N ASN A 183 -0.52 16.69 -2.06
CA ASN A 183 0.11 17.85 -2.67
C ASN A 183 0.13 19.07 -1.74
N LEU A 184 -0.84 19.20 -0.82
CA LEU A 184 -0.89 20.28 0.17
C LEU A 184 0.21 20.15 1.26
N LEU A 185 0.87 19.00 1.37
CA LEU A 185 2.02 18.83 2.26
C LEU A 185 3.29 19.52 1.75
N LYS A 186 3.32 19.95 0.48
CA LYS A 186 4.46 20.68 -0.08
C LYS A 186 4.51 22.10 0.48
N GLY A 187 5.71 22.66 0.61
CA GLY A 187 5.93 24.01 1.13
C GLY A 187 6.66 24.00 2.48
N ASP A 188 6.46 25.07 3.26
CA ASP A 188 7.07 25.26 4.58
C ASP A 188 6.72 24.12 5.54
N SER A 189 7.75 23.57 6.19
CA SER A 189 7.67 22.45 7.13
C SER A 189 7.16 22.83 8.52
N ASN A 190 6.95 24.13 8.80
CA ASN A 190 6.41 24.56 10.08
C ASN A 190 4.98 24.04 10.27
N ILE A 191 4.71 23.36 11.39
CA ILE A 191 3.40 22.78 11.71
C ILE A 191 2.27 23.83 11.79
N LYS A 192 2.62 25.09 12.10
CA LYS A 192 1.69 26.23 12.15
C LYS A 192 1.53 26.93 10.80
N SER A 193 2.27 26.51 9.78
CA SER A 193 2.17 27.09 8.44
C SER A 193 0.74 26.95 7.92
N HIS A 194 0.16 28.06 7.47
CA HIS A 194 -1.22 28.08 7.00
C HIS A 194 -1.40 27.13 5.80
N ARG A 195 -2.51 26.39 5.80
CA ARG A 195 -2.92 25.52 4.71
C ARG A 195 -4.41 25.70 4.48
N SER A 196 -4.81 25.74 3.22
CA SER A 196 -6.21 25.78 2.80
C SER A 196 -6.46 24.63 1.83
N LEU A 197 -7.67 24.08 1.89
CA LEU A 197 -8.09 23.03 0.97
C LEU A 197 -8.37 23.64 -0.41
N THR A 198 -7.72 23.09 -1.44
CA THR A 198 -8.11 23.39 -2.82
C THR A 198 -9.44 22.70 -3.16
N PRO A 199 -10.15 23.13 -4.23
CA PRO A 199 -11.38 22.48 -4.66
C PRO A 199 -11.21 20.96 -4.87
N GLU A 200 -10.10 20.54 -5.47
CA GLU A 200 -9.80 19.12 -5.72
C GLU A 200 -9.57 18.33 -4.43
N ALA A 201 -8.95 18.98 -3.43
CA ALA A 201 -8.75 18.38 -2.11
C ALA A 201 -10.07 18.23 -1.33
N ARG A 202 -11.00 19.17 -1.49
CA ARG A 202 -12.34 19.08 -0.90
C ARG A 202 -13.16 17.97 -1.54
N GLU A 203 -13.15 17.86 -2.87
CA GLU A 203 -13.82 16.76 -3.59
C GLU A 203 -13.24 15.39 -3.19
N ALA A 204 -11.91 15.30 -3.05
CA ALA A 204 -11.25 14.10 -2.54
C ALA A 204 -11.75 13.71 -1.14
N LEU A 205 -11.91 14.67 -0.23
CA LEU A 205 -12.42 14.41 1.12
C LEU A 205 -13.88 13.94 1.12
N GLU A 206 -14.73 14.51 0.27
CA GLU A 206 -16.12 14.07 0.12
C GLU A 206 -16.20 12.62 -0.37
N LYS A 207 -15.35 12.23 -1.34
CA LYS A 207 -15.24 10.84 -1.79
C LYS A 207 -14.80 9.90 -0.67
N ILE A 208 -13.84 10.32 0.14
CA ILE A 208 -13.35 9.56 1.29
C ILE A 208 -14.44 9.42 2.36
N ALA A 209 -15.18 10.48 2.64
CA ALA A 209 -16.32 10.46 3.56
C ALA A 209 -17.43 9.50 3.07
N GLY A 210 -17.74 9.52 1.78
CA GLY A 210 -18.66 8.55 1.17
C GLY A 210 -18.14 7.11 1.28
N ALA A 211 -16.84 6.90 1.08
CA ALA A 211 -16.19 5.60 1.22
C ALA A 211 -16.28 5.05 2.65
N LEU A 212 -16.17 5.90 3.67
CA LEU A 212 -16.32 5.51 5.08
C LEU A 212 -17.69 4.94 5.43
N GLN A 213 -18.74 5.45 4.78
CA GLN A 213 -20.11 5.02 5.02
C GLN A 213 -20.44 3.72 4.26
N GLN A 214 -19.88 3.55 3.07
CA GLN A 214 -20.28 2.50 2.12
C GLN A 214 -19.33 1.30 2.09
N ARG A 215 -18.05 1.47 2.44
CA ARG A 215 -17.01 0.45 2.27
C ARG A 215 -16.63 -0.16 3.61
N GLN A 216 -16.26 -1.44 3.57
CA GLN A 216 -15.86 -2.22 4.73
C GLN A 216 -14.97 -3.38 4.30
N ALA A 217 -14.17 -3.89 5.23
CA ALA A 217 -13.50 -5.19 5.05
C ALA A 217 -14.36 -6.30 5.63
N HIS A 218 -14.14 -7.51 5.13
CA HIS A 218 -14.77 -8.72 5.61
C HIS A 218 -13.82 -9.48 6.53
N ARG A 219 -14.41 -10.22 7.47
CA ARG A 219 -13.73 -11.30 8.16
C ARG A 219 -13.52 -12.45 7.18
N PHE A 220 -12.41 -13.17 7.32
CA PHE A 220 -12.05 -14.20 6.36
C PHE A 220 -12.72 -15.53 6.70
N VAL A 221 -13.04 -16.34 5.70
CA VAL A 221 -13.60 -17.68 5.84
C VAL A 221 -12.44 -18.69 5.84
N THR A 222 -12.39 -19.59 6.82
CA THR A 222 -11.23 -20.48 7.04
C THR A 222 -11.05 -21.52 5.94
N SER A 223 -12.15 -21.99 5.35
CA SER A 223 -12.18 -23.00 4.29
C SER A 223 -11.84 -22.44 2.90
N LEU A 224 -11.91 -21.12 2.70
CA LEU A 224 -11.70 -20.50 1.40
C LEU A 224 -10.23 -20.13 1.16
N PRO A 225 -9.71 -20.31 -0.07
CA PRO A 225 -8.38 -19.85 -0.44
C PRO A 225 -8.30 -18.33 -0.54
N PHE A 226 -7.09 -17.78 -0.36
CA PHE A 226 -6.82 -16.36 -0.56
C PHE A 226 -6.44 -16.06 -2.00
N PHE A 227 -6.87 -14.89 -2.48
CA PHE A 227 -6.58 -14.39 -3.81
C PHE A 227 -6.01 -12.98 -3.73
N LEU A 228 -5.16 -12.64 -4.71
CA LEU A 228 -4.64 -11.29 -4.90
C LEU A 228 -5.03 -10.80 -6.28
N ALA A 229 -5.69 -9.65 -6.36
CA ALA A 229 -5.91 -8.95 -7.62
C ALA A 229 -5.06 -7.68 -7.65
N VAL A 230 -4.20 -7.53 -8.66
CA VAL A 230 -3.53 -6.27 -8.95
C VAL A 230 -4.42 -5.46 -9.89
N LEU A 231 -4.76 -4.24 -9.48
CA LEU A 231 -5.75 -3.37 -10.08
C LEU A 231 -5.17 -1.95 -10.26
N GLY A 232 -5.89 -1.10 -10.98
CA GLY A 232 -5.51 0.28 -11.25
C GLY A 232 -5.15 0.53 -12.72
N GLU A 233 -4.69 1.75 -13.01
CA GLU A 233 -4.28 2.17 -14.35
C GLU A 233 -2.92 2.88 -14.30
N LYS A 234 -2.09 2.69 -15.36
CA LYS A 234 -0.79 3.36 -15.56
C LYS A 234 0.17 3.23 -14.37
N ILE A 235 0.34 4.30 -13.59
CA ILE A 235 1.28 4.42 -12.46
C ILE A 235 0.56 4.37 -11.10
N GLN A 236 -0.70 3.95 -11.09
CA GLN A 236 -1.58 4.04 -9.92
C GLN A 236 -2.11 2.66 -9.57
N LEU A 237 -1.18 1.70 -9.48
CA LEU A 237 -1.50 0.31 -9.18
C LEU A 237 -1.66 0.08 -7.68
N TYR A 238 -2.58 -0.82 -7.35
CA TYR A 238 -2.84 -1.29 -5.99
C TYR A 238 -3.24 -2.77 -6.01
N GLY A 239 -3.06 -3.45 -4.89
CA GLY A 239 -3.46 -4.83 -4.69
C GLY A 239 -4.75 -4.92 -3.89
N LEU A 240 -5.55 -5.94 -4.16
CA LEU A 240 -6.71 -6.33 -3.36
C LEU A 240 -6.52 -7.78 -2.93
N ILE A 241 -6.44 -8.00 -1.62
CA ILE A 241 -6.51 -9.32 -0.99
C ILE A 241 -7.98 -9.64 -0.75
N PHE A 242 -8.43 -10.78 -1.27
CA PHE A 242 -9.83 -11.18 -1.17
C PHE A 242 -10.01 -12.69 -1.07
N GLN A 243 -11.23 -13.10 -0.70
CA GLN A 243 -11.73 -14.48 -0.86
C GLN A 243 -12.98 -14.47 -1.74
N TRP A 244 -13.27 -15.61 -2.35
CA TRP A 244 -14.41 -15.77 -3.24
C TRP A 244 -15.40 -16.79 -2.67
N ASP A 245 -16.57 -16.32 -2.24
CA ASP A 245 -17.61 -17.12 -1.59
C ASP A 245 -18.87 -17.17 -2.47
N SER A 246 -19.00 -18.22 -3.27
CA SER A 246 -20.12 -18.35 -4.21
C SER A 246 -21.48 -18.62 -3.55
N SER A 247 -21.51 -18.84 -2.22
CA SER A 247 -22.76 -18.98 -1.47
C SER A 247 -23.47 -17.65 -1.25
N GLN A 248 -22.76 -16.53 -1.39
CA GLN A 248 -23.29 -15.19 -1.14
C GLN A 248 -23.80 -14.53 -2.41
N LYS A 249 -24.75 -13.60 -2.22
CA LYS A 249 -25.26 -12.75 -3.31
C LYS A 249 -24.15 -11.92 -3.95
N ASP A 250 -23.26 -11.36 -3.13
CA ASP A 250 -21.99 -10.79 -3.58
C ASP A 250 -20.87 -11.75 -3.17
N PRO A 251 -20.24 -12.47 -4.12
CA PRO A 251 -19.23 -13.46 -3.80
C PRO A 251 -17.88 -12.87 -3.40
N LEU A 252 -17.67 -11.56 -3.57
CA LEU A 252 -16.38 -10.92 -3.32
C LEU A 252 -16.22 -10.53 -1.85
N LEU A 253 -15.39 -11.28 -1.12
CA LEU A 253 -15.01 -10.95 0.25
C LEU A 253 -13.72 -10.14 0.26
N ILE A 254 -13.84 -8.82 0.27
CA ILE A 254 -12.72 -7.88 0.41
C ILE A 254 -12.10 -8.01 1.80
N LEU A 255 -10.80 -8.33 1.89
CA LEU A 255 -10.10 -8.47 3.18
C LEU A 255 -9.20 -7.28 3.47
N GLU A 256 -8.33 -6.91 2.53
CA GLU A 256 -7.37 -5.81 2.71
C GLU A 256 -6.90 -5.28 1.35
N TRP A 257 -6.71 -3.97 1.27
CA TRP A 257 -6.15 -3.27 0.12
C TRP A 257 -4.67 -2.95 0.37
N ILE A 258 -3.84 -3.21 -0.64
CA ILE A 258 -2.39 -3.04 -0.59
C ILE A 258 -1.99 -1.90 -1.51
N PHE A 259 -1.41 -0.85 -0.93
CA PHE A 259 -0.98 0.33 -1.68
C PHE A 259 0.55 0.44 -1.71
N LEU A 260 1.09 0.91 -2.82
CA LEU A 260 2.46 1.41 -2.87
C LEU A 260 2.56 2.76 -2.15
N SER A 261 3.78 3.11 -1.74
CA SER A 261 4.07 4.41 -1.14
C SER A 261 3.75 5.51 -2.14
N TYR A 262 3.11 6.60 -1.68
CA TYR A 262 2.77 7.74 -2.54
C TYR A 262 4.02 8.39 -3.14
N ARG A 263 5.11 8.48 -2.35
CA ARG A 263 6.42 8.90 -2.85
C ARG A 263 7.19 7.67 -3.30
N SER A 264 7.51 7.62 -4.59
CA SER A 264 8.43 6.63 -5.14
C SER A 264 9.87 6.92 -4.68
N PRO A 265 10.64 5.90 -4.26
CA PRO A 265 12.08 6.07 -4.01
C PRO A 265 12.88 6.25 -5.30
N ARG A 266 12.32 5.87 -6.46
CA ARG A 266 12.94 6.02 -7.79
C ARG A 266 12.27 7.13 -8.58
N THR A 267 13.05 7.83 -9.41
CA THR A 267 12.53 8.88 -10.27
C THR A 267 11.57 8.34 -11.34
N ILE A 268 11.79 7.11 -11.81
CA ILE A 268 10.94 6.40 -12.76
C ILE A 268 10.70 5.00 -12.20
N LEU A 269 9.42 4.60 -12.09
CA LEU A 269 9.01 3.24 -11.79
C LEU A 269 8.25 2.71 -13.01
N SER A 270 8.68 1.57 -13.52
CA SER A 270 7.95 0.82 -14.52
C SER A 270 6.75 0.13 -13.89
N SER A 271 5.76 -0.18 -14.73
CA SER A 271 4.54 -0.85 -14.29
C SER A 271 4.80 -2.28 -13.80
N LEU A 272 5.78 -2.98 -14.37
CA LEU A 272 6.16 -4.32 -13.92
C LEU A 272 6.83 -4.28 -12.54
N GLU A 273 7.73 -3.33 -12.29
CA GLU A 273 8.31 -3.10 -10.96
C GLU A 273 7.22 -2.81 -9.92
N MET A 274 6.22 -1.99 -10.28
CA MET A 274 5.09 -1.69 -9.40
C MET A 274 4.25 -2.94 -9.10
N ILE A 275 3.94 -3.74 -10.11
CA ILE A 275 3.23 -5.02 -9.94
C ILE A 275 4.03 -5.93 -9.00
N ALA A 276 5.33 -6.08 -9.24
CA ALA A 276 6.23 -6.89 -8.42
C ALA A 276 6.23 -6.43 -6.95
N GLN A 277 6.36 -5.11 -6.70
CA GLN A 277 6.32 -4.56 -5.35
C GLN A 277 4.97 -4.82 -4.64
N ILE A 278 3.85 -4.73 -5.36
CA ILE A 278 2.53 -5.05 -4.80
C ILE A 278 2.46 -6.53 -4.42
N ILE A 279 2.93 -7.42 -5.30
CA ILE A 279 2.95 -8.87 -5.04
C ILE A 279 3.79 -9.17 -3.80
N ILE A 280 5.03 -8.68 -3.73
CA ILE A 280 5.92 -8.89 -2.58
C ILE A 280 5.24 -8.42 -1.30
N LYS A 281 4.73 -7.18 -1.30
CA LYS A 281 4.06 -6.60 -0.13
C LYS A 281 2.83 -7.40 0.30
N ALA A 282 2.01 -7.83 -0.66
CA ALA A 282 0.81 -8.62 -0.38
C ALA A 282 1.14 -10.03 0.13
N ARG A 283 2.16 -10.70 -0.45
CA ARG A 283 2.60 -12.03 -0.03
C ARG A 283 3.19 -11.99 1.38
N THR A 284 4.11 -11.05 1.65
CA THR A 284 4.65 -10.83 3.00
C THR A 284 3.53 -10.53 3.99
N ARG A 285 2.54 -9.71 3.60
CA ARG A 285 1.39 -9.42 4.45
C ARG A 285 0.58 -10.68 4.78
N LEU A 286 0.24 -11.50 3.79
CA LEU A 286 -0.55 -12.72 4.02
C LEU A 286 0.24 -13.77 4.82
N GLN A 287 1.53 -13.94 4.53
CA GLN A 287 2.40 -14.85 5.27
C GLN A 287 2.49 -14.45 6.75
N THR A 288 2.74 -13.17 7.05
CA THR A 288 2.78 -12.67 8.43
C THR A 288 1.45 -12.81 9.16
N MET A 289 0.32 -12.63 8.46
CA MET A 289 -1.00 -12.62 9.09
C MET A 289 -1.66 -14.00 9.22
N ALA A 290 -1.38 -14.91 8.29
CA ALA A 290 -2.07 -16.19 8.18
C ALA A 290 -1.15 -17.40 7.96
N GLY A 291 0.17 -17.19 7.77
CA GLY A 291 1.11 -18.27 7.44
C GLY A 291 0.79 -18.99 6.13
N LYS A 292 0.13 -18.29 5.20
CA LYS A 292 -0.37 -18.83 3.93
C LYS A 292 0.10 -17.98 2.75
N ASP A 293 0.01 -18.54 1.56
CA ASP A 293 0.20 -17.82 0.29
C ASP A 293 -1.10 -17.81 -0.53
N PHE A 294 -1.14 -17.02 -1.60
CA PHE A 294 -2.30 -16.89 -2.46
C PHE A 294 -2.47 -18.12 -3.36
N LYS A 295 -3.70 -18.60 -3.53
CA LYS A 295 -3.99 -19.64 -4.53
C LYS A 295 -3.81 -19.10 -5.95
N THR A 296 -4.25 -17.87 -6.19
CA THR A 296 -4.13 -17.23 -7.50
C THR A 296 -3.82 -15.74 -7.35
N ILE A 297 -2.88 -15.26 -8.16
CA ILE A 297 -2.55 -13.84 -8.33
C ILE A 297 -3.04 -13.39 -9.72
N TYR A 298 -3.93 -12.41 -9.75
CA TYR A 298 -4.49 -11.84 -10.97
C TYR A 298 -3.72 -10.58 -11.38
N LEU A 299 -3.17 -10.56 -12.59
CA LEU A 299 -2.36 -9.47 -13.11
C LEU A 299 -3.08 -8.70 -14.23
N PRO A 300 -3.05 -7.35 -14.22
CA PRO A 300 -3.75 -6.50 -15.19
C PRO A 300 -2.97 -6.37 -16.51
N LEU A 301 -2.50 -7.50 -17.06
CA LEU A 301 -1.67 -7.59 -18.26
C LEU A 301 -2.46 -8.18 -19.45
N LYS A 302 -2.08 -7.80 -20.67
CA LYS A 302 -2.54 -8.50 -21.88
C LYS A 302 -1.80 -9.83 -22.04
N LYS A 303 -2.44 -10.81 -22.69
CA LYS A 303 -1.88 -12.15 -22.92
C LYS A 303 -0.46 -12.12 -23.48
N ASP A 304 -0.24 -11.47 -24.62
CA ASP A 304 1.08 -11.43 -25.25
C ASP A 304 2.16 -10.83 -24.34
N TYR A 305 1.79 -9.83 -23.54
CA TYR A 305 2.70 -9.14 -22.62
C TYR A 305 2.95 -9.95 -21.34
N PHE A 306 1.96 -10.70 -20.86
CA PHE A 306 2.06 -11.53 -19.68
C PHE A 306 3.14 -12.60 -19.82
N ASP A 307 3.13 -13.35 -20.93
CA ASP A 307 4.13 -14.41 -21.18
C ASP A 307 5.54 -13.82 -21.28
N TRP A 308 5.68 -12.68 -21.97
CA TRP A 308 6.96 -11.97 -22.06
C TRP A 308 7.43 -11.45 -20.70
N ALA A 309 6.54 -10.86 -19.91
CA ALA A 309 6.86 -10.29 -18.61
C ALA A 309 7.34 -11.36 -17.64
N LEU A 310 6.70 -12.53 -17.60
CA LEU A 310 7.14 -13.65 -16.76
C LEU A 310 8.55 -14.14 -17.12
N GLN A 311 8.92 -14.10 -18.40
CA GLN A 311 10.23 -14.58 -18.87
C GLN A 311 11.36 -13.55 -18.78
N LYS A 312 11.04 -12.25 -18.94
CA LYS A 312 12.06 -11.20 -19.12
C LYS A 312 12.13 -10.19 -17.97
N SER A 313 11.13 -10.13 -17.10
CA SER A 313 11.14 -9.20 -15.97
C SER A 313 11.75 -9.86 -14.73
N GLU A 314 12.97 -9.47 -14.39
CA GLU A 314 13.65 -9.89 -13.16
C GLU A 314 12.82 -9.54 -11.91
N ASP A 315 12.27 -8.33 -11.84
CA ASP A 315 11.45 -7.90 -10.69
C ASP A 315 10.24 -8.82 -10.47
N LEU A 316 9.55 -9.20 -11.56
CA LEU A 316 8.38 -10.08 -11.48
C LEU A 316 8.79 -11.51 -11.11
N GLN A 317 9.91 -11.99 -11.64
CA GLN A 317 10.47 -13.30 -11.28
C GLN A 317 10.85 -13.35 -9.80
N ILE A 318 11.50 -12.31 -9.27
CA ILE A 318 11.83 -12.18 -7.85
C ILE A 318 10.55 -12.17 -7.00
N ALA A 319 9.53 -11.40 -7.41
CA ALA A 319 8.27 -11.31 -6.68
C ALA A 319 7.50 -12.65 -6.63
N LEU A 320 7.69 -13.49 -7.65
CA LEU A 320 7.05 -14.79 -7.81
C LEU A 320 7.97 -15.96 -7.44
N LEU A 321 9.18 -15.69 -6.92
CA LEU A 321 10.08 -16.72 -6.48
C LEU A 321 9.41 -17.56 -5.38
N ASP A 322 9.52 -18.88 -5.52
CA ASP A 322 8.90 -19.88 -4.65
C ASP A 322 7.39 -19.68 -4.44
N TYR A 323 6.68 -19.06 -5.39
CA TYR A 323 5.24 -18.91 -5.34
C TYR A 323 4.56 -20.23 -5.73
N PRO A 324 3.82 -20.90 -4.82
CA PRO A 324 3.23 -22.21 -5.10
C PRO A 324 1.90 -22.15 -5.86
N GLY A 325 1.33 -20.96 -6.03
CA GLY A 325 0.03 -20.77 -6.68
C GLY A 325 0.14 -20.47 -8.17
N VAL A 326 -0.95 -19.98 -8.74
CA VAL A 326 -1.04 -19.69 -10.18
C VAL A 326 -1.14 -18.20 -10.44
N CYS A 327 -0.38 -17.69 -11.40
CA CYS A 327 -0.58 -16.34 -11.94
C CYS A 327 -1.48 -16.39 -13.17
N THR A 328 -2.44 -15.48 -13.28
CA THR A 328 -3.33 -15.41 -14.43
C THR A 328 -3.75 -13.97 -14.74
N ILE A 329 -4.21 -13.74 -15.96
CA ILE A 329 -4.80 -12.48 -16.41
C ILE A 329 -6.34 -12.56 -16.48
N HIS A 330 -6.91 -13.73 -16.20
CA HIS A 330 -8.34 -13.98 -16.27
C HIS A 330 -9.01 -13.70 -14.92
N PHE A 331 -9.43 -12.45 -14.72
CA PHE A 331 -10.09 -12.02 -13.48
C PHE A 331 -11.48 -12.67 -13.32
N PRO A 332 -11.92 -12.96 -12.08
CA PRO A 332 -13.29 -13.33 -11.80
C PRO A 332 -14.25 -12.24 -12.25
N SER A 333 -15.45 -12.65 -12.68
CA SER A 333 -16.47 -11.72 -13.16
C SER A 333 -17.11 -10.97 -11.98
N HIS A 334 -16.53 -9.82 -11.62
CA HIS A 334 -17.04 -8.92 -10.58
C HIS A 334 -16.82 -7.46 -10.95
N LYS A 335 -17.76 -6.57 -10.61
CA LYS A 335 -17.69 -5.13 -10.98
C LYS A 335 -16.41 -4.45 -10.46
N LEU A 336 -15.97 -4.81 -9.25
CA LEU A 336 -14.74 -4.27 -8.63
C LEU A 336 -13.45 -4.91 -9.14
N LEU A 337 -13.51 -6.09 -9.76
CA LEU A 337 -12.34 -6.80 -10.29
C LEU A 337 -12.14 -6.59 -11.78
N LYS A 338 -13.02 -5.82 -12.44
CA LYS A 338 -12.85 -5.41 -13.84
C LYS A 338 -11.68 -4.43 -13.94
N ALA A 339 -10.47 -4.97 -14.00
CA ALA A 339 -9.28 -4.21 -14.29
C ALA A 339 -9.40 -3.63 -15.72
N LYS A 340 -9.22 -2.31 -15.87
CA LYS A 340 -8.97 -1.75 -17.19
C LYS A 340 -7.55 -2.14 -17.59
N LEU A 341 -7.43 -3.15 -18.46
CA LEU A 341 -6.14 -3.64 -18.98
C LEU A 341 -5.26 -2.46 -19.40
N SER A 342 -4.22 -2.18 -18.60
CA SER A 342 -3.56 -0.89 -18.66
C SER A 342 -2.32 -0.88 -19.57
N PHE A 343 -1.70 -2.04 -19.79
CA PHE A 343 -0.36 -2.10 -20.37
C PHE A 343 -0.41 -2.67 -21.78
N ARG A 344 -0.11 -1.80 -22.75
CA ARG A 344 -0.47 -2.03 -24.14
C ARG A 344 0.64 -2.62 -24.99
N GLU A 345 1.93 -2.36 -24.70
CA GLU A 345 2.98 -2.69 -25.65
C GLU A 345 4.28 -3.17 -24.98
N LYS A 346 4.82 -4.27 -25.51
CA LYS A 346 6.16 -4.75 -25.20
C LYS A 346 7.17 -3.67 -25.59
N PRO A 347 8.22 -3.43 -24.78
CA PRO A 347 9.30 -2.60 -25.24
C PRO A 347 9.89 -3.23 -26.52
N LYS A 348 10.03 -2.43 -27.58
CA LYS A 348 10.62 -2.88 -28.85
C LYS A 348 12.13 -2.89 -28.70
N ILE A 349 12.64 -3.91 -27.99
CA ILE A 349 14.05 -4.13 -27.74
C ILE A 349 14.42 -5.46 -28.39
N SER A 350 15.53 -5.47 -29.12
CA SER A 350 16.13 -6.68 -29.68
C SER A 350 17.31 -7.10 -28.81
N GLU A 351 17.44 -8.41 -28.55
CA GLU A 351 18.62 -8.97 -27.85
C GLU A 351 19.84 -9.07 -28.75
N VAL A 352 19.62 -9.01 -30.06
CA VAL A 352 20.67 -8.99 -31.08
C VAL A 352 20.63 -7.66 -31.84
N PRO A 353 21.77 -7.16 -32.32
CA PRO A 353 21.78 -6.05 -33.28
C PRO A 353 20.83 -6.35 -34.44
N LEU A 354 20.02 -5.35 -34.80
CA LEU A 354 19.14 -5.45 -35.95
C LEU A 354 19.91 -5.07 -37.21
N ASP A 355 19.52 -5.65 -38.35
CA ASP A 355 19.96 -5.21 -39.67
C ASP A 355 19.28 -3.88 -40.01
N ALA A 356 19.77 -2.81 -39.36
CA ALA A 356 19.25 -1.46 -39.43
C ALA A 356 20.37 -0.45 -39.14
N ILE A 357 20.15 0.80 -39.54
CA ILE A 357 21.10 1.89 -39.32
C ILE A 357 21.51 1.95 -37.85
N THR A 358 22.82 1.84 -37.60
CA THR A 358 23.38 2.01 -36.26
C THR A 358 23.66 3.48 -36.01
N VAL A 359 22.94 4.06 -35.04
CA VAL A 359 23.10 5.46 -34.63
C VAL A 359 23.84 5.51 -33.30
N PHE A 360 25.00 6.16 -33.28
CA PHE A 360 25.78 6.47 -32.09
C PHE A 360 25.34 7.82 -31.54
N THR A 361 24.93 7.88 -30.27
CA THR A 361 24.46 9.11 -29.64
C THR A 361 25.30 9.47 -28.42
N ASP A 362 25.68 10.73 -28.28
CA ASP A 362 26.34 11.26 -27.08
C ASP A 362 25.79 12.66 -26.70
N GLY A 363 25.96 13.06 -25.44
CA GLY A 363 25.46 14.32 -24.92
C GLY A 363 26.36 14.91 -23.85
N SER A 364 26.63 16.22 -23.95
CA SER A 364 27.51 16.93 -23.01
C SER A 364 26.75 18.01 -22.24
N GLY A 365 26.64 17.82 -20.92
CA GLY A 365 25.99 18.79 -20.03
C GLY A 365 26.71 20.14 -19.96
N LYS A 366 28.03 20.17 -20.19
CA LYS A 366 28.85 21.41 -20.21
C LYS A 366 28.61 22.25 -21.47
N THR A 367 28.35 21.59 -22.60
CA THR A 367 28.23 22.27 -23.91
C THR A 367 26.78 22.38 -24.38
N HIS A 368 25.84 21.73 -23.69
CA HIS A 368 24.43 21.64 -24.06
C HIS A 368 24.19 21.08 -25.47
N LYS A 369 25.14 20.27 -25.98
CA LYS A 369 25.05 19.63 -27.29
C LYS A 369 24.70 18.16 -27.12
N SER A 370 23.80 17.68 -27.97
CA SER A 370 23.60 16.25 -28.26
C SER A 370 24.05 15.98 -29.69
N VAL A 371 24.84 14.93 -29.87
CA VAL A 371 25.38 14.52 -31.16
C VAL A 371 24.84 13.12 -31.48
N SER A 372 24.30 12.95 -32.68
CA SER A 372 23.92 11.65 -33.23
C SER A 372 24.71 11.43 -34.51
N THR A 373 25.45 10.33 -34.62
CA THR A 373 26.28 9.99 -35.79
C THR A 373 25.90 8.61 -36.29
N TRP A 374 25.75 8.44 -37.60
CA TRP A 374 25.42 7.15 -38.22
C TRP A 374 26.09 7.02 -39.58
N GLN A 375 26.28 5.78 -40.04
CA GLN A 375 26.77 5.52 -41.38
C GLN A 375 25.57 5.38 -42.33
N ASP A 376 25.65 6.01 -43.49
CA ASP A 376 24.65 5.84 -44.55
C ASP A 376 24.88 4.51 -45.26
N ASP A 377 23.89 3.62 -45.23
CA ASP A 377 24.01 2.27 -45.81
C ASP A 377 24.14 2.28 -47.34
N ILE A 378 23.75 3.37 -48.02
CA ILE A 378 23.79 3.49 -49.48
C ILE A 378 25.10 4.13 -49.92
N THR A 379 25.53 5.20 -49.26
CA THR A 379 26.75 5.95 -49.65
C THR A 379 28.00 5.51 -48.91
N GLY A 380 27.87 4.78 -47.80
CA GLY A 380 28.97 4.40 -46.90
C GLY A 380 29.57 5.57 -46.10
N GLU A 381 29.04 6.79 -46.26
CA GLU A 381 29.55 8.00 -45.61
C GLU A 381 28.99 8.16 -44.20
N TRP A 382 29.81 8.72 -43.31
CA TRP A 382 29.39 9.08 -41.97
C TRP A 382 28.60 10.40 -41.98
N LYS A 383 27.39 10.36 -41.44
CA LYS A 383 26.51 11.53 -41.24
C LYS A 383 26.38 11.82 -39.76
N SER A 384 26.33 13.11 -39.41
CA SER A 384 26.14 13.56 -38.03
C SER A 384 25.09 14.66 -37.94
N ASP A 385 24.20 14.58 -36.95
CA ASP A 385 23.29 15.66 -36.54
C ASP A 385 23.73 16.17 -35.16
N ILE A 386 24.03 17.47 -35.07
CA ILE A 386 24.42 18.14 -33.82
C ILE A 386 23.29 19.09 -33.45
N ARG A 387 22.59 18.79 -32.35
CA ARG A 387 21.55 19.65 -31.82
C ARG A 387 22.00 20.32 -30.54
N ILE A 388 21.82 21.64 -30.46
CA ILE A 388 21.94 22.39 -29.22
C ILE A 388 20.60 22.26 -28.51
N VAL A 389 20.61 21.62 -27.35
CA VAL A 389 19.40 21.47 -26.54
C VAL A 389 19.33 22.69 -25.63
N GLN A 390 18.28 23.51 -25.75
CA GLN A 390 18.06 24.66 -24.85
C GLN A 390 17.00 24.34 -23.80
N GLY A 391 17.36 24.49 -22.52
CA GLY A 391 16.43 24.43 -21.40
C GLY A 391 17.08 23.96 -20.08
N PRO A 392 16.44 24.18 -18.92
CA PRO A 392 16.92 23.62 -17.66
C PRO A 392 16.74 22.09 -17.68
N PHE A 393 17.84 21.34 -17.65
CA PHE A 393 17.82 19.88 -17.66
C PHE A 393 17.81 19.31 -16.25
N LYS A 394 16.87 18.40 -15.96
CA LYS A 394 17.10 17.35 -14.95
C LYS A 394 17.50 16.09 -15.68
N LEU A 395 18.80 15.77 -15.66
CA LEU A 395 19.30 14.47 -16.10
C LEU A 395 18.73 13.40 -15.17
N ILE A 396 17.97 12.45 -15.71
CA ILE A 396 17.57 11.24 -15.00
C ILE A 396 18.37 10.12 -15.64
N THR A 397 19.37 9.61 -14.92
CA THR A 397 20.14 8.45 -15.33
C THR A 397 19.29 7.19 -15.11
N TRP A 398 19.18 6.36 -16.13
CA TRP A 398 18.78 4.97 -15.98
C TRP A 398 20.06 4.14 -15.96
N GLY A 399 20.07 2.98 -15.30
CA GLY A 399 21.29 2.20 -15.01
C GLY A 399 22.24 2.01 -16.20
N LYS A 400 23.53 1.78 -15.87
CA LYS A 400 24.70 1.54 -16.75
C LYS A 400 24.48 1.80 -18.25
N GLY A 401 24.54 3.07 -18.65
CA GLY A 401 24.92 3.44 -20.03
C GLY A 401 23.89 4.14 -20.91
N PHE A 402 22.66 4.42 -20.45
CA PHE A 402 21.66 5.13 -21.28
C PHE A 402 21.10 6.37 -20.57
N ALA A 403 21.05 7.49 -21.28
CA ALA A 403 20.47 8.75 -20.82
C ALA A 403 19.28 9.16 -21.71
N CYS A 404 18.19 9.62 -21.10
CA CYS A 404 17.11 10.29 -21.82
C CYS A 404 16.95 11.70 -21.24
N VAL A 405 16.90 12.71 -22.11
CA VAL A 405 16.74 14.12 -21.71
C VAL A 405 15.27 14.50 -21.82
N PHE A 406 14.66 14.94 -20.72
CA PHE A 406 13.31 15.51 -20.72
C PHE A 406 13.42 17.04 -20.72
N THR A 407 12.75 17.73 -21.65
CA THR A 407 12.59 19.19 -21.63
C THR A 407 11.20 19.54 -21.06
N ALA A 408 11.10 20.71 -20.40
CA ALA A 408 9.87 21.17 -19.72
C ALA A 408 8.66 21.41 -20.64
N VAL A 409 8.85 21.33 -21.95
CA VAL A 409 7.77 21.35 -22.94
C VAL A 409 7.63 19.93 -23.49
N GLY A 410 6.65 19.19 -22.98
CA GLY A 410 6.41 17.81 -23.38
C GLY A 410 6.24 17.69 -24.90
N LEU A 411 7.18 17.03 -25.57
CA LEU A 411 7.01 16.66 -26.97
C LEU A 411 6.05 15.48 -27.03
N ALA A 412 4.87 15.75 -27.57
CA ALA A 412 3.87 14.73 -27.84
C ALA A 412 4.42 13.72 -28.87
N ALA A 413 4.27 12.43 -28.57
CA ALA A 413 4.62 11.28 -29.42
C ALA A 413 3.84 11.19 -30.76
N ARG A 414 3.33 12.32 -31.28
CA ARG A 414 2.48 12.42 -32.47
C ARG A 414 3.26 12.67 -33.76
N HIS A 415 4.60 12.79 -33.70
CA HIS A 415 5.45 13.09 -34.85
C HIS A 415 6.36 11.94 -35.30
N VAL A 416 6.24 10.75 -34.71
CA VAL A 416 6.92 9.56 -35.23
C VAL A 416 5.92 8.78 -36.09
N LYS A 417 5.95 9.01 -37.40
CA LYS A 417 5.28 8.11 -38.34
C LYS A 417 6.10 6.82 -38.44
N PRO A 418 5.48 5.63 -38.45
CA PRO A 418 6.19 4.40 -38.77
C PRO A 418 6.67 4.46 -40.22
N TYR A 419 7.94 4.15 -40.44
CA TYR A 419 8.47 3.94 -41.79
C TYR A 419 7.84 2.67 -42.38
N ARG A 420 7.26 2.79 -43.58
CA ARG A 420 6.70 1.71 -44.38
C ARG A 420 7.58 1.60 -45.63
N VAL A 421 8.09 0.41 -45.93
CA VAL A 421 8.90 0.15 -47.12
C VAL A 421 8.08 0.47 -48.37
N GLN A 422 8.55 1.41 -49.20
CA GLN A 422 8.06 1.57 -50.57
C GLN A 422 8.91 0.66 -51.47
N THR A 423 8.30 -0.38 -52.04
CA THR A 423 8.88 -1.13 -53.16
C THR A 423 8.77 -0.31 -54.43
N GLN A 424 9.89 -0.21 -55.17
CA GLN A 424 10.00 0.52 -56.44
C GLN A 424 9.06 -0.04 -57.50
N ALA A 425 8.02 0.72 -57.84
CA ALA A 425 7.38 0.74 -59.15
C ALA A 425 6.48 1.97 -59.23
N GLU A 426 7.06 3.17 -59.33
CA GLU A 426 6.35 4.38 -59.81
C GLU A 426 7.33 5.57 -59.93
N THR A 427 8.20 5.54 -60.94
CA THR A 427 8.72 6.75 -61.60
C THR A 427 9.24 6.38 -62.98
N ASP A 428 8.51 6.77 -64.02
CA ASP A 428 9.12 7.09 -65.31
C ASP A 428 8.26 8.15 -66.04
N PRO A 429 8.67 9.42 -66.08
CA PRO A 429 8.06 10.39 -66.98
C PRO A 429 8.90 10.46 -68.26
N LYS A 430 8.46 9.77 -69.32
CA LYS A 430 8.94 10.03 -70.67
C LYS A 430 8.15 11.17 -71.31
N THR A 431 8.93 12.12 -71.78
CA THR A 431 8.67 13.20 -72.72
C THR A 431 7.88 12.78 -73.96
N GLY A 432 6.98 13.66 -74.40
CA GLY A 432 6.32 13.57 -75.71
C GLY A 432 5.19 14.59 -75.84
N GLY A 433 5.50 15.75 -76.42
CA GLY A 433 4.53 16.82 -76.63
C GLY A 433 3.56 16.58 -77.79
N ARG A 434 2.43 17.30 -77.77
CA ARG A 434 1.79 17.87 -78.96
C ARG A 434 0.83 18.99 -78.56
N GLU A 435 0.98 20.12 -79.24
CA GLU A 435 0.07 21.26 -79.27
C GLU A 435 -1.29 20.91 -79.88
N VAL A 436 -2.28 21.74 -79.56
CA VAL A 436 -3.41 22.33 -80.33
C VAL A 436 -4.55 22.46 -79.29
N GLY A 437 -5.10 23.62 -78.92
CA GLY A 437 -5.40 24.85 -79.63
C GLY A 437 -6.79 25.30 -79.13
N THR A 438 -6.82 26.49 -78.52
CA THR A 438 -7.89 27.52 -78.50
C THR A 438 -9.38 27.22 -78.25
N GLN A 439 -9.98 28.20 -77.52
CA GLN A 439 -11.39 28.62 -77.41
C GLN A 439 -12.25 27.79 -76.44
N THR A 440 -12.99 28.37 -75.49
CA THR A 440 -13.52 29.74 -75.27
C THR A 440 -13.35 30.19 -73.83
#